data_AF-A0A960SZ73-F1
#
_entry.id   AF-A0A960SZ73-F1
#
_cell.length_a   1.000
_cell.length_b   1.000
_cell.length_c   1.000
_cell.angle_alpha   90.00
_cell.angle_beta   90.00
_cell.angle_gamma   90.00
#
_symmetry.space_group_name_H-M   'P 1'
#
loop_
_entity.id
_entity.type
_entity.pdbx_description
1 polymer ?
#
loop_
_entity_poly.entity_id
_entity_poly.type
_entity_poly.pdbx_seq_one_letter_code
_entity_poly.pdbx_strand_id
1 'polypeptide(L)'
;MSATQDIVAKLWNLCHVLRDDGVTYSEYVTELTYLLFLKMMQETGQERRIPEEYRWDTLAKREGLDQLTHYKHLLTSLGNPDEKDVDGKPKPPKDPLVLAIFTDAQTRLRKPANLKSLTTAIDDLDWFDAREEGLGDLYEGLLQKNAEDKKSGAGQYFTPRPLIDSIVRLTKPKLGERIQDPAAGTGGFIVAAHNRIYTEN
;
A
#
# COMPACT_ATOMS: atom_id res chain seq x y z
N MET A 1 13.60 -19.07 1.23
CA MET A 1 12.51 -18.08 1.36
C MET A 1 12.71 -17.10 0.22
N SER A 2 11.63 -16.65 -0.42
CA SER A 2 11.77 -15.64 -1.48
C SER A 2 12.11 -14.29 -0.84
N ALA A 3 12.76 -13.38 -1.57
CA ALA A 3 13.09 -12.05 -1.08
C ALA A 3 11.83 -11.33 -0.58
N THR A 4 10.72 -11.51 -1.29
CA THR A 4 9.39 -11.01 -0.94
C THR A 4 8.92 -11.51 0.44
N GLN A 5 9.12 -12.79 0.77
CA GLN A 5 8.74 -13.35 2.08
C GLN A 5 9.58 -12.76 3.22
N ASP A 6 10.88 -12.54 2.98
CA ASP A 6 11.78 -11.97 3.96
C ASP A 6 11.44 -10.49 4.23
N ILE A 7 11.07 -9.74 3.19
CA ILE A 7 10.59 -8.35 3.32
C ILE A 7 9.28 -8.31 4.10
N VAL A 8 8.30 -9.17 3.77
CA VAL A 8 7.04 -9.28 4.52
C VAL A 8 7.32 -9.55 5.99
N ALA A 9 8.24 -10.47 6.32
CA ALA A 9 8.62 -10.77 7.69
C ALA A 9 9.27 -9.57 8.39
N LYS A 10 10.18 -8.85 7.73
CA LYS A 10 10.80 -7.62 8.26
C LYS A 10 9.73 -6.56 8.60
N LEU A 11 8.87 -6.24 7.63
CA LEU A 11 7.78 -5.27 7.82
C LEU A 11 6.79 -5.73 8.90
N TRP A 12 6.51 -7.02 8.99
CA TRP A 12 5.65 -7.56 10.05
C TRP A 12 6.28 -7.43 11.44
N ASN A 13 7.59 -7.65 11.56
CA ASN A 13 8.31 -7.49 12.82
C ASN A 13 8.31 -6.05 13.32
N LEU A 14 8.34 -5.05 12.43
CA LEU A 14 8.14 -3.64 12.80
C LEU A 14 6.75 -3.38 13.41
N CYS A 15 5.72 -4.10 12.96
CA CYS A 15 4.39 -3.97 13.56
C CYS A 15 4.40 -4.28 15.06
N HIS A 16 5.21 -5.26 15.48
CA HIS A 16 5.33 -5.60 16.90
C HIS A 16 5.94 -4.47 17.72
N VAL A 17 6.93 -3.76 17.16
CA VAL A 17 7.54 -2.59 17.82
C VAL A 17 6.53 -1.45 17.96
N LEU A 18 5.67 -1.23 16.95
CA LEU A 18 4.69 -0.14 16.98
C LEU A 18 3.44 -0.45 17.82
N ARG A 19 3.17 -1.72 18.07
CA ARG A 19 2.05 -2.18 18.91
C ARG A 19 2.20 -1.72 20.37
N ASP A 20 3.43 -1.66 20.87
CA ASP A 20 3.71 -1.21 22.23
C ASP A 20 3.32 0.27 22.46
N ASP A 21 3.13 1.01 21.37
CA ASP A 21 2.70 2.40 21.36
C ASP A 21 1.20 2.61 21.11
N GLY A 22 0.42 1.53 21.14
CA GLY A 22 -1.04 1.55 21.02
C GLY A 22 -1.56 1.66 19.59
N VAL A 23 -0.71 1.46 18.57
CA VAL A 23 -1.13 1.34 17.17
C VAL A 23 -1.69 -0.06 16.95
N THR A 24 -2.92 -0.16 16.43
CA THR A 24 -3.53 -1.46 16.11
C THR A 24 -2.99 -2.01 14.78
N TYR A 25 -3.13 -3.33 14.57
CA TYR A 25 -2.64 -3.98 13.35
C TYR A 25 -3.28 -3.42 12.07
N SER A 26 -4.58 -3.13 12.08
CA SER A 26 -5.27 -2.54 10.93
C SER A 26 -4.77 -1.13 10.62
N GLU A 27 -4.49 -0.33 11.64
CA GLU A 27 -3.88 0.99 11.49
C GLU A 27 -2.47 0.84 10.91
N TYR A 28 -1.68 -0.12 11.38
CA TYR A 28 -0.34 -0.40 10.84
C TYR A 28 -0.35 -0.76 9.36
N VAL A 29 -1.23 -1.67 8.95
CA VAL A 29 -1.34 -2.04 7.52
C VAL A 29 -1.73 -0.83 6.68
N THR A 30 -2.63 0.02 7.17
CA THR A 30 -3.01 1.26 6.48
C THR A 30 -1.83 2.21 6.32
N GLU A 31 -1.00 2.39 7.36
CA GLU A 31 0.23 3.18 7.26
C GLU A 31 1.21 2.59 6.23
N LEU A 32 1.41 1.27 6.26
CA LEU A 32 2.24 0.59 5.28
C LEU A 32 1.70 0.77 3.87
N THR A 33 0.38 0.71 3.65
CA THR A 33 -0.22 0.93 2.34
C THR A 33 0.18 2.28 1.74
N TYR A 34 0.09 3.36 2.52
CA TYR A 34 0.46 4.70 2.04
C TYR A 34 1.96 4.81 1.76
N LEU A 35 2.80 4.36 2.70
CA LEU A 35 4.25 4.46 2.57
C LEU A 35 4.81 3.57 1.46
N LEU A 36 4.34 2.31 1.37
CA LEU A 36 4.73 1.39 0.30
C LEU A 36 4.24 1.90 -1.05
N PHE A 37 3.06 2.52 -1.15
CA PHE A 37 2.62 3.12 -2.41
C PHE A 37 3.61 4.18 -2.89
N LEU A 38 4.00 5.12 -2.01
CA LEU A 38 4.98 6.15 -2.36
C LEU A 38 6.32 5.54 -2.80
N LYS A 39 6.81 4.53 -2.06
CA LYS A 39 8.08 3.85 -2.39
C LYS A 39 7.98 3.06 -3.69
N MET A 40 6.93 2.30 -3.91
CA MET A 40 6.71 1.56 -5.16
C MET A 40 6.61 2.50 -6.38
N MET A 41 6.00 3.67 -6.22
CA MET A 41 5.94 4.67 -7.28
C MET A 41 7.34 5.18 -7.65
N GLN A 42 8.24 5.34 -6.66
CA GLN A 42 9.65 5.63 -6.92
C GLN A 42 10.35 4.44 -7.61
N GLU A 43 10.27 3.24 -7.04
CA GLU A 43 10.97 2.04 -7.53
C GLU A 43 10.53 1.60 -8.94
N THR A 44 9.29 1.93 -9.33
CA THR A 44 8.77 1.65 -10.68
C THR A 44 8.92 2.82 -11.66
N GLY A 45 9.54 3.94 -11.25
CA GLY A 45 9.72 5.13 -12.09
C GLY A 45 8.42 5.88 -12.39
N GLN A 46 7.38 5.68 -11.59
CA GLN A 46 6.06 6.27 -11.75
C GLN A 46 5.78 7.45 -10.81
N GLU A 47 6.74 7.83 -9.96
CA GLU A 47 6.61 8.94 -8.99
C GLU A 47 6.27 10.30 -9.61
N ARG A 48 6.43 10.47 -10.94
CA ARG A 48 5.95 11.65 -11.67
C ARG A 48 4.44 11.90 -11.55
N ARG A 49 3.66 10.89 -11.16
CA ARG A 49 2.22 11.03 -10.86
C ARG A 49 1.96 11.72 -9.52
N ILE A 50 2.97 11.85 -8.68
CA ILE A 50 2.93 12.47 -7.36
C ILE A 50 3.66 13.82 -7.45
N PRO A 51 3.09 14.91 -6.91
CA PRO A 51 3.77 16.20 -6.81
C PRO A 51 5.14 16.04 -6.14
N GLU A 52 6.14 16.77 -6.63
CA GLU A 52 7.55 16.61 -6.21
C GLU A 52 7.73 16.80 -4.69
N GLU A 53 6.96 17.72 -4.11
CA GLU A 53 6.99 17.99 -2.68
C GLU A 53 6.49 16.83 -1.81
N TYR A 54 5.79 15.84 -2.40
CA TYR A 54 5.17 14.71 -1.71
C TYR A 54 5.74 13.34 -2.11
N ARG A 55 6.85 13.31 -2.84
CA ARG A 55 7.52 12.06 -3.22
C ARG A 55 8.22 11.40 -2.03
N TRP A 56 8.50 10.10 -2.19
CA TRP A 56 9.15 9.28 -1.16
C TRP A 56 10.40 9.94 -0.57
N ASP A 57 11.33 10.36 -1.44
CA ASP A 57 12.59 10.99 -1.03
C ASP A 57 12.39 12.22 -0.14
N THR A 58 11.39 13.05 -0.46
CA THR A 58 11.07 14.26 0.30
C THR A 58 10.55 13.92 1.70
N LEU A 59 9.82 12.82 1.84
CA LEU A 59 9.34 12.32 3.12
C LEU A 59 10.45 11.61 3.92
N ALA A 60 11.22 10.72 3.30
CA ALA A 60 12.20 9.86 3.96
C ALA A 60 13.41 10.64 4.50
N LYS A 61 13.80 11.73 3.82
CA LYS A 61 14.92 12.61 4.23
C LYS A 61 14.59 13.49 5.44
N ARG A 62 13.30 13.69 5.75
CA ARG A 62 12.88 14.48 6.93
C ARG A 62 13.02 13.67 8.21
N GLU A 63 13.04 14.37 9.33
CA GLU A 63 13.19 13.76 10.66
C GLU A 63 12.28 14.39 11.71
N GLY A 64 12.03 13.64 12.77
CA GLY A 64 11.31 14.14 13.94
C GLY A 64 9.93 14.72 13.59
N LEU A 65 9.56 15.79 14.29
CA LEU A 65 8.24 16.42 14.12
C LEU A 65 8.03 16.98 12.71
N ASP A 66 9.09 17.39 12.02
CA ASP A 66 8.99 17.87 10.64
C ASP A 66 8.51 16.73 9.71
N GLN A 67 9.09 15.54 9.84
CA GLN A 67 8.68 14.37 9.07
C GLN A 67 7.20 14.04 9.29
N LEU A 68 6.77 13.97 10.55
CA LEU A 68 5.38 13.64 10.89
C LEU A 68 4.38 14.72 10.43
N THR A 69 4.75 15.99 10.53
CA THR A 69 3.91 17.10 10.08
C THR A 69 3.79 17.10 8.56
N HIS A 70 4.91 16.89 7.86
CA HIS A 70 4.93 16.76 6.42
C HIS A 70 4.08 15.57 5.96
N TYR A 71 4.21 14.40 6.60
CA TYR A 71 3.41 13.22 6.27
C TYR A 71 1.90 13.47 6.41
N LYS A 72 1.46 14.15 7.48
CA LYS A 72 0.04 14.52 7.63
C LYS A 72 -0.45 15.41 6.49
N HIS A 73 0.33 16.42 6.12
CA HIS A 73 0.00 17.32 5.01
C HIS A 73 -0.01 16.58 3.66
N LEU A 74 0.94 15.67 3.45
CA LEU A 74 1.00 14.81 2.27
C LEU A 74 -0.29 14.01 2.12
N LEU A 75 -0.72 13.29 3.16
CA LEU A 75 -1.94 12.48 3.10
C LEU A 75 -3.17 13.32 2.75
N THR A 76 -3.29 14.50 3.38
CA THR A 76 -4.41 15.42 3.13
C THR A 76 -4.37 16.02 1.73
N SER A 77 -3.19 16.40 1.23
CA SER A 77 -3.05 17.03 -0.09
C SER A 77 -3.28 16.03 -1.22
N LEU A 78 -2.68 14.83 -1.15
CA LEU A 78 -2.82 13.81 -2.18
C LEU A 78 -4.26 13.31 -2.31
N GLY A 79 -5.02 13.32 -1.20
CA GLY A 79 -6.44 12.99 -1.16
C GLY A 79 -7.39 14.12 -1.52
N ASN A 80 -6.91 15.35 -1.71
CA ASN A 80 -7.77 16.52 -1.94
C ASN A 80 -7.82 16.89 -3.44
N PRO A 81 -8.91 16.58 -4.15
CA PRO A 81 -9.06 16.94 -5.57
C PRO A 81 -9.12 18.45 -5.81
N ASP A 82 -9.56 19.22 -4.80
CA ASP A 82 -9.82 20.66 -4.90
C ASP A 82 -8.79 21.51 -4.15
N GLU A 83 -7.59 20.97 -3.91
CA GLU A 83 -6.53 21.69 -3.19
C GLU A 83 -6.17 22.99 -3.91
N LYS A 84 -5.97 24.03 -3.10
CA LYS A 84 -5.56 25.36 -3.55
C LYS A 84 -4.18 25.70 -3.03
N ASP A 85 -3.47 26.54 -3.77
CA ASP A 85 -2.21 27.14 -3.32
C ASP A 85 -2.45 28.25 -2.28
N VAL A 86 -1.36 28.88 -1.84
CA VAL A 86 -1.37 29.97 -0.85
C VAL A 86 -2.13 31.20 -1.30
N ASP A 87 -2.27 31.42 -2.62
CA ASP A 87 -3.03 32.53 -3.21
C ASP A 87 -4.51 32.15 -3.44
N GLY A 88 -4.91 30.93 -3.09
CA GLY A 88 -6.26 30.42 -3.29
C GLY A 88 -6.54 29.92 -4.72
N LYS A 89 -5.51 29.77 -5.56
CA LYS A 89 -5.67 29.24 -6.93
C LYS A 89 -5.68 27.70 -6.88
N PRO A 90 -6.48 27.02 -7.71
CA PRO A 90 -6.45 25.56 -7.80
C PRO A 90 -5.07 25.05 -8.19
N LYS A 91 -4.56 24.05 -7.45
CA LYS A 91 -3.37 23.29 -7.86
C LYS A 91 -3.71 22.39 -9.07
N PRO A 92 -2.70 21.91 -9.82
CA PRO A 92 -2.92 20.91 -10.86
C PRO A 92 -3.70 19.70 -10.34
N PRO A 93 -4.59 19.11 -11.17
CA PRO A 93 -5.35 17.93 -10.76
C PRO A 93 -4.40 16.77 -10.47
N LYS A 94 -4.75 15.98 -9.45
CA LYS A 94 -3.99 14.79 -9.06
C LYS A 94 -4.32 13.64 -9.99
N ASP A 95 -3.37 12.72 -10.14
CA ASP A 95 -3.60 11.48 -10.86
C ASP A 95 -4.78 10.69 -10.22
N PRO A 96 -5.72 10.14 -11.01
CA PRO A 96 -6.89 9.44 -10.46
C PRO A 96 -6.55 8.26 -9.55
N LEU A 97 -5.46 7.54 -9.80
CA LEU A 97 -5.01 6.44 -8.94
C LEU A 97 -4.52 6.99 -7.59
N VAL A 98 -3.77 8.09 -7.62
CA VAL A 98 -3.28 8.75 -6.41
C VAL A 98 -4.47 9.25 -5.58
N LEU A 99 -5.45 9.92 -6.20
CA LEU A 99 -6.67 10.34 -5.49
C LEU A 99 -7.41 9.15 -4.88
N ALA A 100 -7.62 8.08 -5.63
CA ALA A 100 -8.35 6.91 -5.14
C ALA A 100 -7.71 6.26 -3.91
N ILE A 101 -6.37 6.30 -3.81
CA ILE A 101 -5.63 5.72 -2.68
C ILE A 101 -5.63 6.66 -1.46
N PHE A 102 -5.51 7.97 -1.68
CA PHE A 102 -5.35 8.94 -0.59
C PHE A 102 -6.65 9.66 -0.19
N THR A 103 -7.78 9.37 -0.85
CA THR A 103 -9.09 9.91 -0.44
C THR A 103 -9.35 9.57 1.03
N ASP A 104 -9.63 10.60 1.83
CA ASP A 104 -9.81 10.50 3.29
C ASP A 104 -8.64 9.86 4.07
N ALA A 105 -7.44 9.84 3.48
CA ALA A 105 -6.26 9.28 4.13
C ALA A 105 -5.87 10.09 5.37
N GLN A 106 -5.69 9.38 6.47
CA GLN A 106 -5.25 9.94 7.74
C GLN A 106 -4.27 9.00 8.40
N THR A 107 -3.23 9.55 9.00
CA THR A 107 -2.30 8.77 9.82
C THR A 107 -2.78 8.66 11.25
N ARG A 108 -2.56 7.49 11.84
CA ARG A 108 -2.75 7.18 13.25
C ARG A 108 -1.45 7.28 14.04
N LEU A 109 -0.32 7.46 13.37
CA LEU A 109 0.97 7.64 14.01
C LEU A 109 1.02 8.96 14.78
N ARG A 110 1.33 8.85 16.08
CA ARG A 110 1.49 10.01 16.98
C ARG A 110 2.95 10.34 17.27
N LYS A 111 3.82 9.33 17.24
CA LYS A 111 5.23 9.46 17.58
C LYS A 111 6.06 9.57 16.30
N PRO A 112 6.86 10.64 16.13
CA PRO A 112 7.77 10.77 15.00
C PRO A 112 8.74 9.62 14.82
N ALA A 113 9.25 9.05 15.93
CA ALA A 113 10.17 7.92 15.89
C ALA A 113 9.57 6.72 15.14
N ASN A 114 8.26 6.49 15.27
CA ASN A 114 7.59 5.35 14.64
C ASN A 114 7.51 5.52 13.12
N LEU A 115 7.17 6.73 12.67
CA LEU A 115 7.21 7.06 11.25
C LEU A 115 8.64 6.94 10.70
N LYS A 116 9.65 7.43 11.44
CA LYS A 116 11.04 7.31 11.02
C LYS A 116 11.45 5.85 10.87
N SER A 117 11.19 5.02 11.89
CA SER A 117 11.45 3.57 11.86
C SER A 117 10.80 2.90 10.66
N LEU A 118 9.55 3.24 10.35
CA LEU A 118 8.86 2.72 9.15
C LEU A 118 9.55 3.16 7.87
N THR A 119 9.81 4.47 7.70
CA THR A 119 10.43 4.99 6.49
C THR A 119 11.82 4.40 6.26
N THR A 120 12.65 4.31 7.31
CA THR A 120 13.98 3.71 7.23
C THR A 120 13.88 2.22 6.90
N ALA A 121 13.02 1.47 7.59
CA ALA A 121 12.88 0.04 7.32
C ALA A 121 12.39 -0.27 5.92
N ILE A 122 11.52 0.58 5.35
CA ILE A 122 11.03 0.46 3.97
C ILE A 122 12.14 0.83 2.98
N ASP A 123 12.96 1.83 3.28
CA ASP A 123 14.07 2.25 2.40
C ASP A 123 15.23 1.22 2.40
N ASP A 124 15.44 0.52 3.52
CA ASP A 124 16.44 -0.54 3.69
C ASP A 124 16.05 -1.89 3.06
N LEU A 125 14.88 -1.99 2.42
CA LEU A 125 14.45 -3.22 1.74
C LEU A 125 15.22 -3.41 0.42
N ASP A 126 15.40 -4.67 0.03
CA ASP A 126 15.95 -5.00 -1.28
C ASP A 126 14.86 -4.89 -2.35
N TRP A 127 14.73 -3.68 -2.92
CA TRP A 127 13.76 -3.40 -3.96
C TRP A 127 14.14 -3.95 -5.33
N PHE A 128 15.42 -4.30 -5.55
CA PHE A 128 15.84 -4.91 -6.81
C PHE A 128 15.25 -6.31 -6.92
N ASP A 129 15.50 -7.16 -5.92
CA ASP A 129 14.96 -8.52 -5.88
C ASP A 129 13.43 -8.52 -5.80
N ALA A 130 12.83 -7.61 -5.02
CA ALA A 130 11.38 -7.49 -4.93
C ALA A 130 10.71 -7.13 -6.28
N ARG A 131 11.40 -6.38 -7.14
CA ARG A 131 10.92 -6.06 -8.48
C ARG A 131 10.99 -7.25 -9.44
N GLU A 132 12.03 -8.08 -9.32
CA GLU A 132 12.15 -9.31 -10.12
C GLU A 132 11.13 -10.37 -9.69
N GLU A 133 10.87 -10.50 -8.39
CA GLU A 133 9.89 -11.46 -7.85
C GLU A 133 8.44 -10.99 -7.99
N GLY A 134 8.18 -9.68 -7.92
CA GLY A 134 6.86 -9.07 -8.09
C GLY A 134 6.42 -8.26 -6.87
N LEU A 135 6.39 -6.94 -7.00
CA LEU A 135 5.96 -6.01 -5.92
C LEU A 135 4.51 -6.23 -5.46
N GLY A 136 3.64 -6.76 -6.33
CA GLY A 136 2.27 -7.12 -5.96
C GLY A 136 2.23 -8.24 -4.93
N ASP A 137 3.07 -9.26 -5.09
CA ASP A 137 3.14 -10.41 -4.20
C ASP A 137 3.64 -10.00 -2.79
N LEU A 138 4.47 -8.96 -2.72
CA LEU A 138 4.89 -8.36 -1.45
C LEU A 138 3.71 -7.83 -0.65
N TYR A 139 2.91 -6.99 -1.29
CA TYR A 139 1.76 -6.38 -0.63
C TYR A 139 0.70 -7.42 -0.29
N GLU A 140 0.48 -8.37 -1.19
CA GLU A 140 -0.38 -9.54 -0.97
C GLU A 140 0.04 -10.37 0.24
N GLY A 141 1.34 -10.63 0.40
CA GLY A 141 1.89 -11.32 1.55
C GLY A 141 1.62 -10.60 2.88
N LEU A 142 1.71 -9.26 2.89
CA LEU A 142 1.37 -8.44 4.06
C LEU A 142 -0.12 -8.55 4.41
N LEU A 143 -1.00 -8.49 3.40
CA LEU A 143 -2.44 -8.63 3.60
C LEU A 143 -2.80 -10.01 4.14
N GLN A 144 -2.17 -11.06 3.62
CA GLN A 144 -2.35 -12.43 4.12
C GLN A 144 -1.91 -12.56 5.58
N LYS A 145 -0.75 -12.02 5.95
CA LYS A 145 -0.28 -12.05 7.36
C LYS A 145 -1.26 -11.35 8.30
N ASN A 146 -1.79 -10.21 7.88
CA ASN A 146 -2.79 -9.48 8.66
C ASN A 146 -4.11 -10.27 8.81
N ALA A 147 -4.53 -10.95 7.75
CA ALA A 147 -5.74 -11.78 7.75
C ALA A 147 -5.61 -13.05 8.61
N GLU A 148 -4.41 -13.64 8.67
CA GLU A 148 -4.12 -14.82 9.49
C GLU A 148 -4.09 -14.50 11.00
N ASP A 149 -3.86 -13.24 11.38
CA ASP A 149 -3.93 -12.82 12.79
C ASP A 149 -5.40 -12.78 13.27
N LYS A 150 -5.80 -13.83 13.99
CA LYS A 150 -7.15 -13.96 14.57
C LYS A 150 -7.56 -12.79 15.47
N LYS A 151 -6.61 -12.03 16.03
CA LYS A 151 -6.89 -10.90 16.92
C LYS A 151 -7.22 -9.62 16.15
N SER A 152 -6.83 -9.52 14.88
CA SER A 152 -7.05 -8.33 14.05
C SER A 152 -8.48 -8.25 13.53
N GLY A 153 -9.17 -9.38 13.40
CA GLY A 153 -10.48 -9.47 12.72
C GLY A 153 -10.40 -9.25 11.20
N ALA A 154 -9.21 -9.05 10.64
CA ALA A 154 -9.02 -8.71 9.23
C ALA A 154 -9.32 -9.87 8.28
N GLY A 155 -9.38 -11.11 8.79
CA GLY A 155 -9.74 -12.30 8.02
C GLY A 155 -11.09 -12.20 7.30
N GLN A 156 -12.02 -11.35 7.76
CA GLN A 156 -13.30 -11.12 7.08
C GLN A 156 -13.17 -10.47 5.69
N TYR A 157 -12.04 -9.82 5.40
CA TYR A 157 -11.77 -9.13 4.12
C TYR A 157 -10.87 -9.93 3.17
N PHE A 158 -10.47 -11.14 3.58
CA PHE A 158 -9.49 -11.95 2.87
C PHE A 158 -10.07 -13.31 2.52
N THR A 159 -9.73 -13.80 1.33
CA THR A 159 -10.06 -15.15 0.88
C THR A 159 -8.75 -15.86 0.51
N PRO A 160 -8.50 -17.09 1.00
CA PRO A 160 -7.28 -17.84 0.70
C PRO A 160 -7.04 -17.97 -0.81
N ARG A 161 -5.82 -17.65 -1.27
CA ARG A 161 -5.46 -17.67 -2.70
C ARG A 161 -5.68 -19.02 -3.38
N PRO A 162 -5.36 -20.18 -2.76
CA PRO A 162 -5.68 -21.47 -3.37
C PRO A 162 -7.18 -21.68 -3.67
N LEU A 163 -8.06 -21.08 -2.86
CA LEU A 163 -9.51 -21.13 -3.09
C LEU A 163 -9.92 -20.21 -4.24
N ILE A 164 -9.41 -18.98 -4.28
CA ILE A 164 -9.64 -18.05 -5.39
C ILE A 164 -9.16 -18.67 -6.71
N ASP A 165 -7.94 -19.18 -6.76
CA ASP A 165 -7.33 -19.74 -7.98
C ASP A 165 -8.13 -20.94 -8.48
N SER A 166 -8.63 -21.78 -7.58
CA SER A 166 -9.50 -22.90 -7.92
C SER A 166 -10.80 -22.43 -8.57
N ILE A 167 -11.43 -21.40 -8.02
CA ILE A 167 -12.68 -20.84 -8.54
C ILE A 167 -12.44 -20.15 -9.90
N VAL A 168 -11.39 -19.33 -10.02
CA VAL A 168 -11.02 -18.64 -11.27
C VAL A 168 -10.69 -19.65 -12.38
N ARG A 169 -9.96 -20.72 -12.05
CA ARG A 169 -9.64 -21.80 -12.99
C ARG A 169 -10.89 -22.50 -13.53
N LEU A 170 -11.91 -22.68 -12.70
CA LEU A 170 -13.17 -23.35 -13.09
C LEU A 170 -14.11 -22.42 -13.87
N THR A 171 -14.15 -21.14 -13.49
CA THR A 171 -14.99 -20.11 -14.15
C THR A 171 -14.44 -19.70 -15.52
N LYS A 172 -13.12 -19.80 -15.73
CA LYS A 172 -12.44 -19.57 -17.02
C LYS A 172 -12.78 -18.21 -17.66
N PRO A 173 -12.49 -17.09 -16.98
CA PRO A 173 -12.79 -15.76 -17.49
C PRO A 173 -12.03 -15.49 -18.80
N LYS A 174 -12.65 -14.74 -19.72
CA LYS A 174 -12.11 -14.43 -21.04
C LYS A 174 -11.96 -12.93 -21.29
N LEU A 175 -11.07 -12.59 -22.23
CA LEU A 175 -10.93 -11.22 -22.70
C LEU A 175 -12.27 -10.70 -23.27
N GLY A 176 -12.65 -9.50 -22.86
CA GLY A 176 -13.91 -8.85 -23.26
C GLY A 176 -15.10 -9.18 -22.36
N GLU A 177 -14.98 -10.14 -21.44
CA GLU A 177 -16.02 -10.40 -20.45
C GLU A 177 -16.02 -9.36 -19.33
N ARG A 178 -17.21 -9.11 -18.75
CA ARG A 178 -17.36 -8.26 -17.57
C ARG A 178 -17.29 -9.13 -16.32
N ILE A 179 -16.35 -8.82 -15.43
CA ILE A 179 -16.18 -9.49 -14.14
C ILE A 179 -16.63 -8.53 -13.04
N GLN A 180 -17.36 -9.04 -12.06
CA GLN A 180 -17.83 -8.28 -10.91
C GLN A 180 -17.58 -9.07 -9.63
N ASP A 181 -17.03 -8.40 -8.63
CA ASP A 181 -16.97 -8.88 -7.25
C ASP A 181 -17.65 -7.84 -6.34
N PRO A 182 -18.90 -8.08 -5.90
CA PRO A 182 -19.64 -7.13 -5.06
C PRO A 182 -19.11 -7.05 -3.62
N ALA A 183 -18.21 -7.96 -3.22
CA ALA A 183 -17.61 -8.03 -1.89
C ALA A 183 -16.09 -8.20 -2.01
N ALA A 184 -15.47 -7.38 -2.87
CA ALA A 184 -14.10 -7.56 -3.35
C ALA A 184 -13.04 -7.69 -2.25
N GLY A 185 -13.25 -7.10 -1.07
CA GLY A 185 -12.27 -7.12 0.02
C GLY A 185 -10.92 -6.60 -0.47
N THR A 186 -9.88 -7.42 -0.38
CA THR A 186 -8.53 -7.13 -0.90
C THR A 186 -8.41 -7.14 -2.44
N GLY A 187 -9.47 -7.50 -3.17
CA GLY A 187 -9.51 -7.55 -4.63
C GLY A 187 -9.00 -8.87 -5.23
N GLY A 188 -8.78 -9.90 -4.40
CA GLY A 188 -8.11 -11.15 -4.81
C GLY A 188 -8.74 -11.84 -6.03
N PHE A 189 -10.08 -11.89 -6.14
CA PHE A 189 -10.75 -12.48 -7.31
C PHE A 189 -10.50 -11.68 -8.60
N ILE A 190 -10.53 -10.35 -8.52
CA ILE A 190 -10.33 -9.48 -9.68
C ILE A 190 -8.89 -9.58 -10.18
N VAL A 191 -7.91 -9.58 -9.26
CA VAL A 191 -6.49 -9.74 -9.58
C VAL A 191 -6.22 -11.13 -10.18
N ALA A 192 -6.72 -12.20 -9.57
CA ALA A 192 -6.53 -13.56 -10.08
C ALA A 192 -7.18 -13.76 -11.46
N ALA A 193 -8.39 -13.22 -11.67
CA ALA A 193 -9.05 -13.27 -12.96
C ALA A 193 -8.29 -12.48 -14.04
N HIS A 194 -7.76 -11.29 -13.71
CA HIS A 194 -6.90 -10.52 -14.60
C HIS A 194 -5.65 -11.31 -15.01
N ASN A 195 -4.93 -11.86 -14.04
CA ASN A 195 -3.72 -12.65 -14.29
C ASN A 195 -4.02 -13.89 -15.15
N ARG A 196 -5.15 -14.55 -14.92
CA ARG A 196 -5.61 -15.68 -15.73
C ARG A 196 -5.86 -15.29 -17.18
N ILE A 197 -6.56 -14.18 -17.42
CA ILE A 197 -6.81 -13.69 -18.78
C ILE A 197 -5.48 -13.31 -19.45
N TYR A 198 -4.56 -12.67 -18.74
CA TYR A 198 -3.29 -12.21 -19.31
C TYR A 198 -2.33 -13.36 -19.65
N THR A 199 -2.33 -14.45 -18.88
CA THR A 199 -1.41 -15.59 -19.06
C THR A 199 -1.90 -16.63 -20.08
N GLU A 200 -3.20 -16.67 -20.39
CA GLU A 200 -3.78 -17.60 -21.37
C GLU A 200 -3.94 -17.04 -22.79
N ASN A 201 -3.60 -15.76 -23.00
CA ASN A 201 -3.53 -15.12 -24.32
C ASN A 201 -2.08 -14.86 -24.72
#